data_AF-Q01SB8-F1
#
_entry.id   AF-Q01SB8-F1
#
_cell.length_a   1.000
_cell.length_b   1.000
_cell.length_c   1.000
_cell.angle_alpha   90.00
_cell.angle_beta   90.00
_cell.angle_gamma   90.00
#
_symmetry.space_group_name_H-M   'P 1'
#
loop_
_entity.id
_entity.type
_entity.pdbx_description
1 polymer ?
#
loop_
_entity_poly.entity_id
_entity_poly.type
_entity_poly.pdbx_seq_one_letter_code
_entity_poly.pdbx_strand_id
1 'polypeptide(L)'
;MRITLLFLLSVGLFGQSGLTGSCRSGGAYPRCVGGEVVFSGPNYPAEVHVTVTNSSGTTIDDGDYKTEGGVLSFTENLSFADTYRIAINGRVALTVTT
;
A
#
# COMPACT_ATOMS: atom_id res chain seq x y z
N MET A 1 6.37 -13.79 -48.99
CA MET A 1 7.34 -13.57 -47.91
C MET A 1 6.64 -12.80 -46.81
N ARG A 2 6.24 -13.46 -45.70
CA ARG A 2 5.54 -12.82 -44.58
C ARG A 2 6.58 -12.23 -43.63
N ILE A 3 6.60 -10.91 -43.46
CA ILE A 3 7.43 -10.23 -42.47
C ILE A 3 6.56 -10.08 -41.21
N THR A 4 6.81 -10.94 -40.23
CA THR A 4 6.23 -10.83 -38.90
C THR A 4 6.94 -9.69 -38.18
N LEU A 5 6.28 -8.54 -38.04
CA LEU A 5 6.79 -7.42 -37.27
C LEU A 5 6.67 -7.79 -35.77
N LEU A 6 7.82 -7.97 -35.11
CA LEU A 6 7.90 -8.19 -33.66
C LEU A 6 7.37 -6.95 -32.93
N PHE A 7 6.27 -7.11 -32.19
CA PHE A 7 5.87 -6.16 -31.15
C PHE A 7 6.87 -6.25 -29.99
N LEU A 8 7.75 -5.25 -29.88
CA LEU A 8 8.53 -4.99 -28.66
C LEU A 8 7.61 -4.29 -27.65
N LEU A 9 6.79 -5.07 -26.94
CA LEU A 9 6.17 -4.61 -25.70
C LEU A 9 7.26 -4.62 -24.61
N SER A 10 7.92 -3.48 -24.39
CA SER A 10 8.69 -3.27 -23.17
C SER A 10 7.71 -3.10 -22.01
N VAL A 11 7.24 -4.23 -21.45
CA VAL A 11 6.48 -4.27 -20.21
C VAL A 11 7.45 -3.98 -19.06
N GLY A 12 7.79 -2.71 -18.89
CA GLY A 12 8.38 -2.20 -17.65
C GLY A 12 7.29 -1.99 -16.59
N LEU A 13 6.43 -2.98 -16.38
CA LEU A 13 5.47 -2.99 -15.29
C LEU A 13 6.06 -3.89 -14.20
N PHE A 14 6.99 -3.33 -13.40
CA PHE A 14 7.28 -3.94 -12.11
C PHE A 14 5.95 -3.99 -11.37
N GLY A 15 5.42 -5.21 -11.21
CA GLY A 15 4.12 -5.45 -10.61
C GLY A 15 4.08 -4.77 -9.25
N GLN A 16 3.36 -3.66 -9.16
CA GLN A 16 3.04 -3.06 -7.89
C GLN A 16 2.14 -4.08 -7.19
N SER A 17 2.75 -4.84 -6.28
CA SER A 17 2.06 -5.73 -5.38
C SER A 17 0.93 -4.96 -4.71
N GLY A 18 -0.29 -5.44 -4.88
CA GLY A 18 -1.47 -4.78 -4.32
C GLY A 18 -1.34 -4.78 -2.81
N LEU A 19 -0.99 -3.62 -2.24
CA LEU A 19 -1.13 -3.39 -0.81
C LEU A 19 -2.61 -3.52 -0.47
N THR A 20 -2.93 -4.32 0.54
CA THR A 20 -4.30 -4.52 1.02
C THR A 20 -4.39 -4.14 2.49
N GLY A 21 -5.57 -3.74 2.93
CA GLY A 21 -5.85 -3.47 4.34
C GLY A 21 -6.80 -4.52 4.93
N SER A 22 -6.64 -4.82 6.21
CA SER A 22 -7.54 -5.69 6.97
C SER A 22 -7.66 -5.20 8.41
N CYS A 23 -8.76 -5.51 9.09
CA CYS A 23 -8.96 -5.07 10.46
C CYS A 23 -8.19 -5.96 11.44
N ARG A 24 -7.35 -5.35 12.29
CA ARG A 24 -6.56 -6.10 13.28
C ARG A 24 -7.43 -6.81 14.31
N SER A 25 -8.42 -6.10 14.84
CA SER A 25 -9.23 -6.52 15.98
C SER A 25 -10.70 -6.80 15.60
N GLY A 26 -10.97 -7.00 14.31
CA GLY A 26 -12.31 -7.23 13.75
C GLY A 26 -13.02 -5.97 13.25
N GLY A 27 -14.23 -6.16 12.75
CA GLY A 27 -14.98 -5.14 11.99
C GLY A 27 -14.98 -5.42 10.50
N ALA A 28 -15.46 -4.44 9.72
CA ALA A 28 -15.52 -4.53 8.26
C ALA A 28 -14.60 -3.49 7.66
N TYR A 29 -13.50 -3.92 7.03
CA TYR A 29 -12.57 -3.02 6.38
C TYR A 29 -13.30 -2.13 5.35
N PRO A 30 -13.04 -0.80 5.33
CA PRO A 30 -12.01 -0.08 6.09
C PRO A 30 -12.43 0.46 7.48
N ARG A 31 -13.65 0.17 7.95
CA ARG A 31 -14.17 0.60 9.26
C ARG A 31 -13.89 -0.43 10.35
N CYS A 32 -12.64 -0.43 10.82
CA CYS A 32 -12.16 -1.37 11.82
C CYS A 32 -12.53 -0.96 13.25
N VAL A 33 -12.81 -1.95 14.10
CA VAL A 33 -13.05 -1.69 15.53
C VAL A 33 -11.78 -1.10 16.13
N GLY A 34 -11.89 0.08 16.76
CA GLY A 34 -10.73 0.81 17.31
C GLY A 34 -9.84 1.50 16.27
N GLY A 35 -10.19 1.42 14.98
CA GLY A 35 -9.45 2.07 13.89
C GLY A 35 -8.18 1.35 13.43
N GLU A 36 -7.80 0.23 14.05
CA GLU A 36 -6.55 -0.47 13.70
C GLU A 36 -6.67 -1.26 12.38
N VAL A 37 -5.90 -0.83 11.39
CA VAL A 37 -5.81 -1.46 10.06
C VAL A 37 -4.41 -2.04 9.90
N VAL A 38 -4.31 -3.33 9.55
CA VAL A 38 -3.07 -3.96 9.10
C VAL A 38 -2.99 -3.82 7.59
N PHE A 39 -1.98 -3.12 7.11
CA PHE A 39 -1.63 -3.04 5.70
C PHE A 39 -0.59 -4.10 5.36
N SER A 40 -0.84 -4.92 4.34
CA SER A 40 0.10 -5.93 3.89
C SER A 40 0.07 -6.17 2.38
N GLY A 41 1.23 -6.53 1.82
CA GLY A 41 1.38 -6.94 0.43
C GLY A 41 2.74 -7.62 0.16
N PRO A 42 2.83 -8.49 -0.85
CA PRO A 42 4.08 -9.20 -1.20
C PRO A 42 5.01 -8.35 -2.06
N ASN A 43 6.11 -8.92 -2.58
CA ASN A 43 6.99 -8.36 -3.61
C ASN A 43 7.58 -6.96 -3.34
N TYR A 44 7.79 -6.62 -2.07
CA TYR A 44 8.52 -5.40 -1.69
C TYR A 44 10.01 -5.70 -1.48
N PRO A 45 10.90 -4.71 -1.69
CA PRO A 45 12.32 -4.84 -1.31
C PRO A 45 12.47 -5.02 0.21
N ALA A 46 13.67 -5.41 0.65
CA ALA A 46 13.97 -5.72 2.05
C ALA A 46 13.63 -4.58 3.04
N GLU A 47 13.63 -3.34 2.55
CA GLU A 47 13.23 -2.15 3.29
C GLU A 47 12.48 -1.22 2.34
N VAL A 48 11.40 -0.62 2.84
CA VAL A 48 10.59 0.37 2.13
C VAL A 48 10.30 1.55 3.04
N HIS A 49 10.16 2.71 2.43
CA HIS A 49 9.67 3.90 3.10
C HIS A 49 8.15 3.99 2.94
N VAL A 50 7.43 4.10 4.06
CA VAL A 50 5.97 4.22 4.12
C VAL A 50 5.61 5.64 4.53
N THR A 51 4.68 6.24 3.81
CA THR A 51 4.03 7.48 4.24
C THR A 51 2.52 7.31 4.21
N VAL A 52 1.85 7.72 5.28
CA VAL A 52 0.40 7.72 5.39
C VAL A 52 -0.07 9.14 5.64
N THR A 53 -0.90 9.68 4.76
CA THR A 53 -1.43 11.05 4.88
C THR A 53 -2.94 11.07 4.79
N ASN A 54 -3.61 11.90 5.58
CA ASN A 54 -5.06 12.11 5.46
C ASN A 54 -5.41 13.14 4.35
N SER A 55 -6.70 13.47 4.19
CA SER A 55 -7.15 14.36 3.10
C SER A 55 -6.68 15.81 3.26
N SER A 56 -6.38 16.26 4.48
CA SER A 56 -5.79 17.58 4.75
C SER A 56 -4.28 17.62 4.51
N GLY A 57 -3.65 16.50 4.16
CA GLY A 57 -2.20 16.38 4.01
C GLY A 57 -1.44 16.20 5.34
N THR A 58 -2.16 15.98 6.45
CA THR A 58 -1.55 15.64 7.74
C THR A 58 -0.92 14.27 7.64
N THR A 59 0.35 14.17 8.03
CA THR A 59 1.08 12.92 8.12
C THR A 59 0.65 12.14 9.35
N ILE A 60 0.19 10.92 9.14
CA ILE A 60 -0.19 9.94 10.16
C ILE A 60 1.00 9.04 10.49
N ASP A 61 1.72 8.61 9.44
CA ASP A 61 2.97 7.86 9.54
C ASP A 61 3.94 8.28 8.43
N ASP A 62 5.23 8.22 8.75
CA ASP A 62 6.38 8.52 7.90
C ASP A 62 7.59 7.76 8.44
N GLY A 63 7.86 6.57 7.89
CA GLY A 63 8.82 5.64 8.47
C GLY A 63 9.33 4.57 7.53
N ASP A 64 10.51 4.02 7.85
CA ASP A 64 11.13 2.91 7.13
C ASP A 64 10.74 1.57 7.76
N TYR A 65 10.23 0.66 6.92
CA TYR A 65 9.73 -0.65 7.32
C TYR A 65 10.52 -1.76 6.64
N LYS A 66 11.00 -2.71 7.44
CA LYS A 66 11.59 -3.95 6.93
C LYS A 66 10.51 -4.89 6.44
N THR A 67 10.81 -5.60 5.36
CA THR A 67 9.93 -6.64 4.84
C THR A 67 10.47 -8.01 5.22
N GLU A 68 9.57 -8.95 5.48
CA GLU A 68 9.93 -10.33 5.82
C GLU A 68 9.61 -11.23 4.63
N GLY A 69 10.64 -11.83 4.02
CA GLY A 69 10.47 -12.64 2.80
C GLY A 69 9.87 -11.85 1.62
N GLY A 70 10.08 -10.53 1.57
CA GLY A 70 9.48 -9.64 0.58
C GLY A 70 8.03 -9.26 0.87
N VAL A 71 7.50 -9.61 2.05
CA VAL A 71 6.16 -9.20 2.51
C VAL A 71 6.29 -7.97 3.40
N LEU A 72 5.65 -6.88 2.97
CA LEU A 72 5.45 -5.71 3.82
C LEU A 72 4.25 -5.96 4.74
N SER A 73 4.38 -5.58 6.00
CA SER A 73 3.30 -5.57 6.97
C SER A 73 3.52 -4.44 7.99
N PHE A 74 2.53 -3.56 8.15
CA PHE A 74 2.53 -2.49 9.15
C PHE A 74 1.10 -2.20 9.60
N THR A 75 0.95 -1.51 10.74
CA THR A 75 -0.37 -1.24 11.34
C THR A 75 -0.56 0.24 11.56
N GLU A 76 -1.70 0.76 11.10
CA GLU A 76 -2.08 2.16 11.25
C GLU A 76 -3.38 2.30 12.03
N ASN A 77 -3.53 3.43 12.72
CA ASN A 77 -4.78 3.80 13.35
C ASN A 77 -5.54 4.82 12.49
N LEU A 78 -6.56 4.35 11.79
CA LEU A 78 -7.48 5.14 10.96
C LEU A 78 -8.84 5.35 11.66
N SER A 79 -8.81 5.67 12.96
CA SER A 79 -10.02 5.81 13.79
C SER A 79 -10.91 7.01 13.44
N PHE A 80 -10.38 8.01 12.76
CA PHE A 80 -11.16 9.16 12.30
C PHE A 80 -11.68 8.93 10.89
N ALA A 81 -12.92 9.36 10.63
CA ALA A 81 -13.51 9.28 9.30
C ALA A 81 -12.79 10.27 8.37
N ASP A 82 -12.03 9.76 7.39
CA ASP A 82 -11.26 10.56 6.44
C ASP A 82 -10.90 9.71 5.21
N THR A 83 -10.24 10.33 4.23
CA THR A 83 -9.53 9.63 3.16
C THR A 83 -8.03 9.65 3.43
N TYR A 84 -7.44 8.47 3.48
CA TYR A 84 -6.03 8.24 3.73
C TYR A 84 -5.34 7.75 2.46
N ARG A 85 -4.17 8.29 2.18
CA ARG A 85 -3.27 7.86 1.10
C ARG A 85 -2.07 7.18 1.72
N ILE A 86 -1.85 5.94 1.32
CA ILE A 86 -0.71 5.13 1.71
C ILE A 86 0.25 5.11 0.53
N ALA A 87 1.43 5.67 0.72
CA ALA A 87 2.50 5.70 -0.26
C ALA A 87 3.65 4.80 0.17
N ILE A 88 4.19 4.04 -0.77
CA ILE A 88 5.38 3.23 -0.58
C ILE A 88 6.48 3.76 -1.51
N ASN A 89 7.64 4.11 -0.96
CA ASN A 89 8.76 4.72 -1.67
C ASN A 89 8.32 5.93 -2.53
N GLY A 90 7.45 6.78 -1.95
CA GLY A 90 6.93 7.98 -2.60
C GLY A 90 5.85 7.76 -3.66
N ARG A 91 5.38 6.52 -3.89
CA ARG A 91 4.31 6.20 -4.83
C ARG A 91 3.06 5.76 -4.09
N VAL A 92 1.91 6.36 -4.40
CA VAL A 92 0.63 5.93 -3.79
C VAL A 92 0.35 4.48 -4.16
N ALA A 93 0.30 3.64 -3.14
CA ALA A 93 0.00 2.23 -3.25
C ALA A 93 -1.48 1.93 -3.02
N LEU A 94 -2.11 2.66 -2.10
CA LEU A 94 -3.50 2.46 -1.71
C LEU A 94 -4.12 3.77 -1.25
N THR A 95 -5.41 3.96 -1.55
CA THR A 95 -6.24 5.03 -1.00
C THR A 95 -7.40 4.37 -0.26
N VAL A 96 -7.65 4.81 0.98
CA VAL A 96 -8.66 4.23 1.88
C VAL A 96 -9.56 5.33 2.40
N THR A 97 -10.88 5.14 2.32
CA THR A 97 -11.85 6.07 2.92
C THR A 97 -12.61 5.34 4.02
N THR A 98 -12.50 5.82 5.26
CA THR A 98 -13.14 5.24 6.44
C THR A 98 -14.56 5.77 6.68
#